data_AF-A0A1J5K3A7-F1
#
_entry.id   AF-A0A1J5K3A7-F1
#
_cell.length_a   1.000
_cell.length_b   1.000
_cell.length_c   1.000
_cell.angle_alpha   90.00
_cell.angle_beta   90.00
_cell.angle_gamma   90.00
#
_symmetry.space_group_name_H-M   'P 1'
#
loop_
_entity.id
_entity.type
_entity.pdbx_description
1 polymer ?
#
loop_
_entity_poly.entity_id
_entity_poly.type
_entity_poly.pdbx_seq_one_letter_code
_entity_poly.pdbx_strand_id
1 'polypeptide(L)'
;NACGAGGSLLVTYTVADDCGNTTTTTATLTLEDTTGPDLSGCTVTDETIECSGSDNETVADNWNANNIATLTSCGVDDCDLEITNEVTSDYDFNNLSTTCGVGGTLTVNYIVTDDCGNSTTLTATLTLEDSIAPILLTDIDATIYVTCSNIPEPPTLEFTDDCSNLDVIVDFTETDNSNGTGEDYQIIWTWTATDACGNIKEIIQTLNVISEDFVVEEEDAKCFNDGLIDLFDYLDDTADTSGTWTVVSGNTTIEDGIFDPLEVELGDYTFAYTMPEGNCLKTTEVTIEINDECIELPCGVDSFKISKAVTPNGDGFNDFFEISGVKKCGFIIELQIFNRYGGIIFETKNYQNDWNGSSIRSSIGEADKLPNGTYYYVVIIQDSGLDPITGPLYLGTK
;
A
#
# COMPACT_ATOMS: atom_id res chain seq x y z
N ASN A 1 86.96 16.87 -18.60
CA ASN A 1 86.02 15.85 -19.10
C ASN A 1 85.09 16.58 -20.03
N ALA A 2 85.27 16.31 -21.31
CA ALA A 2 84.35 16.73 -22.35
C ALA A 2 83.09 15.90 -22.20
N CYS A 3 81.94 16.54 -22.05
CA CYS A 3 80.68 15.89 -22.32
C CYS A 3 80.33 16.13 -23.80
N GLY A 4 79.87 15.09 -24.49
CA GLY A 4 79.49 15.14 -25.90
C GLY A 4 80.61 15.60 -26.84
N ALA A 5 80.25 16.36 -27.87
CA ALA A 5 81.18 17.03 -28.78
C ALA A 5 81.87 18.29 -28.15
N GLY A 6 81.52 18.62 -26.90
CA GLY A 6 82.13 19.69 -26.13
C GLY A 6 83.61 19.44 -25.80
N GLY A 7 84.32 20.49 -25.39
CA GLY A 7 85.73 20.37 -25.06
C GLY A 7 86.48 21.69 -24.97
N SER A 8 87.69 21.64 -24.42
CA SER A 8 88.56 22.80 -24.33
C SER A 8 89.74 22.66 -25.29
N LEU A 9 89.87 23.58 -26.24
CA LEU A 9 91.01 23.69 -27.14
C LEU A 9 91.95 24.79 -26.64
N LEU A 10 93.19 24.44 -26.33
CA LEU A 10 94.23 25.43 -26.02
C LEU A 10 94.80 26.00 -27.33
N VAL A 11 94.53 27.28 -27.59
CA VAL A 11 95.01 28.00 -28.77
C VAL A 11 96.28 28.76 -28.40
N THR A 12 97.37 28.49 -29.12
CA THR A 12 98.64 29.24 -28.97
C THR A 12 98.75 30.30 -30.04
N TYR A 13 98.84 31.56 -29.61
CA TYR A 13 99.07 32.70 -30.48
C TYR A 13 100.56 33.03 -30.48
N THR A 14 101.20 32.96 -31.64
CA THR A 14 102.58 33.37 -31.85
C THR A 14 102.59 34.67 -32.63
N VAL A 15 103.22 35.71 -32.09
CA VAL A 15 103.47 36.96 -32.81
C VAL A 15 104.97 37.10 -33.05
N ALA A 16 105.34 37.54 -34.25
CA ALA A 16 106.72 37.81 -34.65
C ALA A 16 106.88 39.29 -34.99
N ASP A 17 108.01 39.90 -34.63
CA ASP A 17 108.39 41.21 -35.15
C ASP A 17 109.01 41.11 -36.56
N ASP A 18 109.21 42.26 -37.24
CA ASP A 18 109.81 42.33 -38.59
C ASP A 18 111.25 41.78 -38.65
N CYS A 19 111.89 41.58 -37.49
CA CYS A 19 113.24 41.02 -37.35
C CYS A 19 113.23 39.51 -37.07
N GLY A 20 112.05 38.89 -36.95
CA GLY A 20 111.88 37.44 -36.73
C GLY A 20 111.90 37.00 -35.27
N ASN A 21 111.93 37.92 -34.29
CA ASN A 21 111.79 37.55 -32.88
C ASN A 21 110.34 37.21 -32.58
N THR A 22 110.08 36.09 -31.90
CA THR A 22 108.71 35.64 -31.59
C THR A 22 108.42 35.67 -30.09
N THR A 23 107.16 35.91 -29.74
CA THR A 23 106.62 35.62 -28.40
C THR A 23 105.30 34.88 -28.54
N THR A 24 104.94 34.08 -27.54
CA THR A 24 103.71 33.30 -27.54
C THR A 24 102.83 33.61 -26.34
N THR A 25 101.52 33.60 -26.53
CA THR A 25 100.53 33.56 -25.46
C THR A 25 99.50 32.48 -25.76
N THR A 26 98.75 32.03 -24.75
CA THR A 26 97.72 31.00 -24.92
C THR A 26 96.36 31.51 -24.49
N ALA A 27 95.30 31.10 -25.18
CA ALA A 27 93.92 31.21 -24.71
C ALA A 27 93.23 29.84 -24.81
N THR A 28 92.28 29.57 -23.94
CA THR A 28 91.47 28.36 -24.00
C THR A 28 90.12 28.70 -24.63
N LEU A 29 89.76 28.03 -25.71
CA LEU A 29 88.42 28.03 -26.28
C LEU A 29 87.67 26.84 -25.68
N THR A 30 86.56 27.10 -24.97
CA THR A 30 85.70 26.04 -24.43
C THR A 30 84.41 25.99 -25.24
N LEU A 31 84.04 24.80 -25.71
CA LEU A 31 82.70 24.49 -26.19
C LEU A 31 81.98 23.75 -25.07
N GLU A 32 80.82 24.28 -24.68
CA GLU A 32 79.96 23.75 -23.62
C GLU A 32 78.58 23.50 -24.21
N ASP A 33 78.00 22.37 -23.82
CA ASP A 33 76.60 22.09 -24.06
C ASP A 33 75.77 22.66 -22.90
N THR A 34 74.71 23.38 -23.24
CA THR A 34 73.81 24.05 -22.29
C THR A 34 72.34 23.86 -22.62
N THR A 35 72.05 23.05 -23.65
CA THR A 35 70.71 22.79 -24.16
C THR A 35 70.35 21.36 -23.85
N GLY A 36 69.11 21.10 -23.44
CA GLY A 36 68.64 19.72 -23.30
C GLY A 36 68.20 19.15 -24.65
N PRO A 37 67.98 17.83 -24.72
CA PRO A 37 67.55 17.16 -25.94
C PRO A 37 66.29 17.78 -26.56
N ASP A 38 66.24 17.89 -27.88
CA ASP A 38 65.03 18.24 -28.62
C ASP A 38 64.07 17.06 -28.67
N LEU A 39 62.91 17.23 -28.02
CA LEU A 39 61.84 16.23 -27.96
C LEU A 39 60.73 16.49 -29.00
N SER A 40 60.91 17.41 -29.95
CA SER A 40 59.87 17.76 -30.94
C SER A 40 59.46 16.59 -31.86
N GLY A 41 60.35 15.60 -32.05
CA GLY A 41 60.08 14.35 -32.75
C GLY A 41 59.63 13.19 -31.85
N CYS A 42 59.63 13.39 -30.53
CA CYS A 42 59.21 12.39 -29.56
C CYS A 42 57.69 12.42 -29.34
N THR A 43 57.13 11.26 -29.03
CA THR A 43 55.73 11.13 -28.63
C THR A 43 55.64 10.23 -27.42
N VAL A 44 54.85 10.64 -26.43
CA VAL A 44 54.35 9.77 -25.36
C VAL A 44 52.88 9.50 -25.61
N THR A 45 52.40 8.37 -25.16
CA THR A 45 50.98 8.00 -25.25
C THR A 45 50.31 8.22 -23.92
N ASP A 46 49.11 8.81 -23.93
CA ASP A 46 48.17 8.74 -22.81
C ASP A 46 47.54 7.33 -22.75
N GLU A 47 47.01 6.94 -21.59
CA GLU A 47 46.39 5.63 -21.38
C GLU A 47 45.12 5.75 -20.53
N THR A 48 44.10 4.97 -20.87
CA THR A 48 42.87 4.83 -20.08
C THR A 48 42.65 3.36 -19.76
N ILE A 49 42.50 3.04 -18.48
CA ILE A 49 42.33 1.68 -17.95
C ILE A 49 40.99 1.58 -17.25
N GLU A 50 40.25 0.50 -17.50
CA GLU A 50 39.07 0.16 -16.72
C GLU A 50 39.46 -0.23 -15.29
N CYS A 51 38.91 0.46 -14.29
CA CYS A 51 39.31 0.26 -12.90
C CYS A 51 38.92 -1.12 -12.32
N SER A 52 38.05 -1.86 -12.99
CA SER A 52 37.58 -3.19 -12.55
C SER A 52 38.62 -4.30 -12.79
N GLY A 53 39.75 -4.00 -13.43
CA GLY A 53 40.85 -4.94 -13.65
C GLY A 53 41.67 -5.23 -12.38
N SER A 54 41.93 -6.50 -12.09
CA SER A 54 42.88 -6.88 -11.02
C SER A 54 44.35 -6.55 -11.36
N ASP A 55 44.63 -6.19 -12.61
CA ASP A 55 45.95 -5.94 -13.18
C ASP A 55 46.21 -4.46 -13.51
N ASN A 56 45.39 -3.53 -13.03
CA ASN A 56 45.49 -2.09 -13.31
C ASN A 56 46.90 -1.52 -13.06
N GLU A 57 47.51 -1.85 -11.92
CA GLU A 57 48.87 -1.40 -11.60
C GLU A 57 49.89 -1.98 -12.58
N THR A 58 49.75 -3.25 -12.97
CA THR A 58 50.64 -3.88 -13.96
C THR A 58 50.49 -3.24 -15.35
N VAL A 59 49.28 -2.88 -15.75
CA VAL A 59 49.02 -2.19 -17.02
C VAL A 59 49.62 -0.78 -16.98
N ALA A 60 49.42 -0.04 -15.89
CA ALA A 60 50.00 1.29 -15.68
C ALA A 60 51.54 1.27 -15.64
N ASP A 61 52.14 0.28 -14.99
CA ASP A 61 53.60 0.09 -14.95
C ASP A 61 54.18 -0.15 -16.35
N ASN A 62 53.52 -1.02 -17.13
CA ASN A 62 53.92 -1.29 -18.50
C ASN A 62 53.79 -0.05 -19.39
N TRP A 63 52.74 0.73 -19.22
CA TRP A 63 52.54 1.99 -19.92
C TRP A 63 53.68 2.99 -19.63
N ASN A 64 54.01 3.23 -18.37
CA ASN A 64 55.11 4.10 -17.99
C ASN A 64 56.46 3.59 -18.54
N ALA A 65 56.71 2.28 -18.46
CA ALA A 65 57.91 1.66 -19.02
C ALA A 65 58.02 1.83 -20.56
N ASN A 66 56.90 1.70 -21.29
CA ASN A 66 56.87 1.91 -22.73
C ASN A 66 57.14 3.36 -23.14
N ASN A 67 56.61 4.32 -22.39
CA ASN A 67 56.91 5.74 -22.58
C ASN A 67 58.39 6.05 -22.30
N ILE A 68 58.96 5.51 -21.22
CA ILE A 68 60.41 5.62 -20.93
C ILE A 68 61.24 5.05 -22.08
N ALA A 69 60.93 3.84 -22.53
CA ALA A 69 61.67 3.18 -23.61
C ALA A 69 61.63 3.97 -24.93
N THR A 70 60.49 4.59 -25.24
CA THR A 70 60.35 5.49 -26.38
C THR A 70 61.25 6.72 -26.23
N LEU A 71 61.19 7.38 -25.07
CA LEU A 71 61.94 8.60 -24.78
C LEU A 71 63.47 8.40 -24.75
N THR A 72 63.94 7.22 -24.35
CA THR A 72 65.39 6.90 -24.32
C THR A 72 66.04 7.06 -25.69
N SER A 73 65.31 6.85 -26.79
CA SER A 73 65.90 6.79 -28.14
C SER A 73 65.39 7.84 -29.13
N CYS A 74 64.41 8.65 -28.75
CA CYS A 74 63.79 9.61 -29.67
C CYS A 74 64.36 11.03 -29.54
N GLY A 75 64.87 11.41 -28.37
CA GLY A 75 65.45 12.73 -28.14
C GLY A 75 66.75 12.89 -28.91
N VAL A 76 66.92 14.02 -29.59
CA VAL A 76 68.13 14.34 -30.35
C VAL A 76 68.78 15.58 -29.79
N ASP A 77 70.10 15.57 -29.69
CA ASP A 77 70.90 16.75 -29.35
C ASP A 77 72.09 16.86 -30.31
N ASP A 78 72.31 18.05 -30.87
CA ASP A 78 73.39 18.31 -31.81
C ASP A 78 74.79 18.21 -31.16
N CYS A 79 74.86 18.34 -29.83
CA CYS A 79 76.09 18.26 -29.04
C CYS A 79 76.28 16.92 -28.32
N ASP A 80 75.31 16.01 -28.39
CA ASP A 80 75.41 14.66 -27.85
C ASP A 80 75.91 13.66 -28.92
N LEU A 81 76.86 12.81 -28.51
CA LEU A 81 77.42 11.75 -29.36
C LEU A 81 76.78 10.40 -29.07
N GLU A 82 76.12 10.25 -27.92
CA GLU A 82 75.33 9.07 -27.60
C GLU A 82 73.92 9.22 -28.18
N ILE A 83 73.34 8.10 -28.58
CA ILE A 83 72.00 8.06 -29.18
C ILE A 83 70.94 7.77 -28.09
N THR A 84 71.39 7.56 -26.84
CA THR A 84 70.54 7.16 -25.73
C THR A 84 70.53 8.22 -24.65
N ASN A 85 69.34 8.75 -24.36
CA ASN A 85 69.11 9.72 -23.30
C ASN A 85 68.84 9.02 -21.95
N GLU A 86 69.22 9.65 -20.84
CA GLU A 86 68.76 9.24 -19.50
C GLU A 86 67.33 9.73 -19.30
N VAL A 87 66.39 8.81 -19.02
CA VAL A 87 64.98 9.16 -18.81
C VAL A 87 64.56 8.77 -17.40
N THR A 88 63.96 9.72 -16.69
CA THR A 88 63.30 9.50 -15.40
C THR A 88 61.84 9.92 -15.49
N SER A 89 60.98 9.32 -14.67
CA SER A 89 59.60 9.75 -14.50
C SER A 89 59.24 9.87 -13.03
N ASP A 90 58.27 10.74 -12.72
CA ASP A 90 57.68 10.88 -11.39
C ASP A 90 56.47 9.96 -11.16
N TYR A 91 56.30 8.95 -12.04
CA TYR A 91 55.22 7.98 -11.94
C TYR A 91 55.24 7.25 -10.61
N ASP A 92 54.10 7.33 -9.93
CA ASP A 92 53.77 6.53 -8.75
C ASP A 92 52.26 6.25 -8.83
N PHE A 93 51.90 4.98 -8.96
CA PHE A 93 50.51 4.55 -9.07
C PHE A 93 49.67 5.04 -7.88
N ASN A 94 50.25 5.22 -6.69
CA ASN A 94 49.53 5.69 -5.52
C ASN A 94 49.14 7.17 -5.59
N ASN A 95 49.67 7.94 -6.55
CA ASN A 95 49.35 9.35 -6.74
C ASN A 95 48.11 9.58 -7.63
N LEU A 96 47.40 8.53 -8.01
CA LEU A 96 46.13 8.63 -8.74
C LEU A 96 45.11 9.44 -7.93
N SER A 97 44.67 10.56 -8.50
CA SER A 97 43.66 11.41 -7.89
C SER A 97 42.28 10.81 -8.12
N THR A 98 41.69 10.20 -7.10
CA THR A 98 40.40 9.53 -7.20
C THR A 98 39.24 10.52 -7.22
N THR A 99 38.53 10.63 -8.34
CA THR A 99 37.35 11.52 -8.48
C THR A 99 36.02 10.78 -8.46
N CYS A 100 36.01 9.47 -8.75
CA CYS A 100 34.84 8.60 -8.59
C CYS A 100 35.30 7.18 -8.19
N GLY A 101 34.94 6.71 -6.99
CA GLY A 101 35.45 5.43 -6.47
C GLY A 101 36.99 5.36 -6.45
N VAL A 102 37.56 4.25 -6.92
CA VAL A 102 39.01 4.10 -7.21
C VAL A 102 39.45 4.67 -8.57
N GLY A 103 38.53 5.20 -9.37
CA GLY A 103 38.79 5.86 -10.65
C GLY A 103 39.36 7.27 -10.50
N GLY A 104 40.27 7.67 -11.40
CA GLY A 104 41.05 8.89 -11.26
C GLY A 104 42.01 9.20 -12.40
N THR A 105 42.72 10.32 -12.31
CA THR A 105 43.76 10.69 -13.30
C THR A 105 45.11 10.94 -12.63
N LEU A 106 46.19 10.61 -13.34
CA LEU A 106 47.57 10.87 -12.97
C LEU A 106 48.31 11.45 -14.18
N THR A 107 48.77 12.69 -14.07
CA THR A 107 49.70 13.26 -15.05
C THR A 107 51.12 12.92 -14.64
N VAL A 108 51.84 12.19 -15.49
CA VAL A 108 53.24 11.80 -15.28
C VAL A 108 54.14 12.73 -16.07
N ASN A 109 55.16 13.27 -15.40
CA ASN A 109 56.21 14.07 -15.98
C ASN A 109 57.46 13.22 -16.22
N TYR A 110 57.90 13.20 -17.48
CA TYR A 110 59.12 12.53 -17.91
C TYR A 110 60.22 13.58 -18.10
N ILE A 111 61.37 13.36 -17.47
CA ILE A 111 62.57 14.20 -17.60
C ILE A 111 63.59 13.43 -18.42
N VAL A 112 63.92 13.97 -19.60
CA VAL A 112 64.93 13.42 -20.51
C VAL A 112 66.19 14.26 -20.36
N THR A 113 67.29 13.63 -19.96
CA THR A 113 68.58 14.29 -19.67
C THR A 113 69.64 13.76 -20.63
N ASP A 114 70.40 14.67 -21.22
CA ASP A 114 71.58 14.32 -22.01
C ASP A 114 72.75 13.89 -21.11
N ASP A 115 73.85 13.43 -21.71
CA ASP A 115 75.08 13.08 -21.00
C ASP A 115 75.74 14.27 -20.26
N CYS A 116 75.32 15.50 -20.58
CA CYS A 116 75.88 16.75 -20.06
C CYS A 116 75.09 17.28 -18.85
N GLY A 117 73.97 16.64 -18.52
CA GLY A 117 73.09 17.00 -17.43
C GLY A 117 72.03 18.06 -17.80
N ASN A 118 71.90 18.43 -19.07
CA ASN A 118 70.82 19.30 -19.52
C ASN A 118 69.56 18.47 -19.76
N SER A 119 68.40 19.03 -19.43
CA SER A 119 67.14 18.28 -19.40
C SER A 119 65.99 18.96 -20.13
N THR A 120 65.14 18.17 -20.78
CA THR A 120 63.86 18.57 -21.37
C THR A 120 62.74 17.70 -20.82
N THR A 121 61.54 18.25 -20.67
CA THR A 121 60.40 17.54 -20.06
C THR A 121 59.25 17.30 -21.04
N LEU A 122 58.56 16.17 -20.88
CA LEU A 122 57.32 15.84 -21.57
C LEU A 122 56.33 15.21 -20.60
N THR A 123 55.03 15.35 -20.83
CA THR A 123 53.98 14.82 -19.94
C THR A 123 53.05 13.86 -20.66
N ALA A 124 52.59 12.83 -19.97
CA ALA A 124 51.50 11.95 -20.41
C ALA A 124 50.49 11.76 -19.27
N THR A 125 49.26 11.40 -19.61
CA THR A 125 48.17 11.21 -18.65
C THR A 125 47.73 9.74 -18.61
N LEU A 126 47.66 9.20 -17.40
CA LEU A 126 47.02 7.93 -17.10
C LEU A 126 45.64 8.20 -16.49
N THR A 127 44.61 7.56 -17.03
CA THR A 127 43.23 7.66 -16.53
C THR A 127 42.75 6.27 -16.12
N LEU A 128 42.17 6.17 -14.93
CA LEU A 128 41.34 5.05 -14.50
C LEU A 128 39.89 5.51 -14.57
N GLU A 129 39.11 4.83 -15.40
CA GLU A 129 37.68 5.09 -15.59
C GLU A 129 36.90 3.84 -15.19
N ASP A 130 35.68 4.06 -14.70
CA ASP A 130 34.72 3.00 -14.47
C ASP A 130 33.57 3.16 -15.45
N SER A 131 33.44 2.25 -16.40
CA SER A 131 32.31 2.22 -17.34
C SER A 131 31.31 1.09 -17.09
N ILE A 132 31.49 0.33 -16.01
CA ILE A 132 30.72 -0.89 -15.74
C ILE A 132 29.64 -0.59 -14.69
N ALA A 133 28.40 -0.96 -15.00
CA ALA A 133 27.30 -0.81 -14.04
C ALA A 133 27.36 -1.86 -12.92
N PRO A 134 26.78 -1.55 -11.73
CA PRO A 134 26.70 -2.49 -10.62
C PRO A 134 26.07 -3.84 -10.99
N ILE A 135 26.54 -4.89 -10.33
CA ILE A 135 26.05 -6.25 -10.49
C ILE A 135 25.08 -6.58 -9.36
N LEU A 136 23.87 -7.05 -9.70
CA LEU A 136 22.89 -7.54 -8.74
C LEU A 136 23.36 -8.86 -8.10
N LEU A 137 23.37 -8.92 -6.77
CA LEU A 137 23.69 -10.13 -6.00
C LEU A 137 22.43 -10.88 -5.54
N THR A 138 21.35 -10.16 -5.25
CA THR A 138 20.09 -10.76 -4.80
C THR A 138 19.40 -11.49 -5.95
N ASP A 139 19.02 -12.75 -5.73
CA ASP A 139 18.20 -13.49 -6.67
C ASP A 139 16.73 -13.03 -6.54
N ILE A 140 16.12 -12.68 -7.66
CA ILE A 140 14.76 -12.16 -7.69
C ILE A 140 14.07 -12.56 -9.00
N ASP A 141 12.83 -13.03 -8.89
CA ASP A 141 12.01 -13.35 -10.05
C ASP A 141 11.55 -12.06 -10.73
N ALA A 142 11.69 -11.98 -12.06
CA ALA A 142 11.22 -10.83 -12.83
C ALA A 142 9.69 -10.65 -12.78
N THR A 143 8.95 -11.72 -12.45
CA THR A 143 7.49 -11.67 -12.37
C THR A 143 6.97 -12.59 -11.28
N ILE A 144 6.07 -12.09 -10.45
CA ILE A 144 5.37 -12.86 -9.43
C ILE A 144 3.85 -12.67 -9.53
N TYR A 145 3.08 -13.58 -8.95
CA TYR A 145 1.63 -13.54 -8.90
C TYR A 145 1.18 -13.45 -7.45
N VAL A 146 0.34 -12.49 -7.14
CA VAL A 146 -0.16 -12.21 -5.79
C VAL A 146 -1.66 -11.90 -5.86
N THR A 147 -2.33 -11.95 -4.72
CA THR A 147 -3.74 -11.52 -4.60
C THR A 147 -3.77 -10.10 -4.03
N CYS A 148 -4.80 -9.32 -4.36
CA CYS A 148 -4.93 -7.96 -3.84
C CYS A 148 -5.00 -7.90 -2.30
N SER A 149 -5.38 -9.01 -1.66
CA SER A 149 -5.43 -9.18 -0.20
C SER A 149 -4.08 -9.53 0.45
N ASN A 150 -3.08 -9.90 -0.35
CA ASN A 150 -1.78 -10.36 0.13
C ASN A 150 -0.64 -9.94 -0.80
N ILE A 151 -0.45 -8.62 -0.91
CA ILE A 151 0.69 -8.03 -1.63
C ILE A 151 1.89 -7.98 -0.67
N PRO A 152 3.04 -8.57 -1.03
CA PRO A 152 4.24 -8.54 -0.19
C PRO A 152 4.86 -7.13 -0.17
N GLU A 153 5.67 -6.86 0.86
CA GLU A 153 6.55 -5.69 0.89
C GLU A 153 7.69 -5.84 -0.15
N PRO A 154 8.17 -4.74 -0.76
CA PRO A 154 9.27 -4.80 -1.71
C PRO A 154 10.57 -5.31 -1.06
N PRO A 155 11.26 -6.29 -1.67
CA PRO A 155 12.51 -6.80 -1.13
C PRO A 155 13.64 -5.75 -1.21
N THR A 156 14.60 -5.84 -0.30
CA THR A 156 15.86 -5.10 -0.40
C THR A 156 16.81 -5.82 -1.35
N LEU A 157 17.32 -5.11 -2.37
CA LEU A 157 18.27 -5.66 -3.32
C LEU A 157 19.72 -5.27 -2.94
N GLU A 158 20.62 -6.25 -3.01
CA GLU A 158 22.05 -6.08 -2.78
C GLU A 158 22.79 -6.05 -4.13
N PHE A 159 23.73 -5.12 -4.27
CA PHE A 159 24.57 -4.94 -5.45
C PHE A 159 26.04 -4.92 -5.05
N THR A 160 26.92 -5.28 -5.99
CA THR A 160 28.37 -5.14 -5.87
C THR A 160 28.90 -4.40 -7.09
N ASP A 161 29.99 -3.66 -6.90
CA ASP A 161 30.68 -2.99 -7.99
C ASP A 161 32.19 -2.91 -7.72
N ASP A 162 33.01 -3.50 -8.59
CA ASP A 162 34.45 -3.69 -8.32
C ASP A 162 35.21 -2.38 -8.05
N CYS A 163 34.73 -1.24 -8.58
CA CYS A 163 35.36 0.07 -8.40
C CYS A 163 34.68 0.98 -7.35
N SER A 164 33.46 0.63 -6.97
CA SER A 164 32.58 1.48 -6.15
C SER A 164 31.87 0.72 -5.03
N ASN A 165 32.38 -0.43 -4.61
CA ASN A 165 31.78 -1.37 -3.63
C ASN A 165 31.25 -0.76 -2.31
N LEU A 166 31.61 0.48 -1.95
CA LEU A 166 31.11 1.17 -0.75
C LEU A 166 30.06 2.27 -1.01
N ASP A 167 29.76 2.57 -2.28
CA ASP A 167 29.01 3.77 -2.69
C ASP A 167 27.86 3.49 -3.70
N VAL A 168 27.42 2.23 -3.86
CA VAL A 168 26.24 1.96 -4.71
C VAL A 168 24.97 2.46 -4.00
N ILE A 169 24.33 3.46 -4.61
CA ILE A 169 23.06 4.03 -4.16
C ILE A 169 21.93 3.33 -4.89
N VAL A 170 20.94 2.81 -4.16
CA VAL A 170 19.78 2.15 -4.75
C VAL A 170 18.53 2.98 -4.48
N ASP A 171 17.95 3.51 -5.55
CA ASP A 171 16.65 4.19 -5.51
C ASP A 171 15.53 3.20 -5.88
N PHE A 172 14.41 3.29 -5.17
CA PHE A 172 13.22 2.46 -5.41
C PHE A 172 12.05 3.32 -5.86
N THR A 173 11.36 2.87 -6.89
CA THR A 173 10.10 3.46 -7.34
C THR A 173 9.05 2.38 -7.59
N GLU A 174 7.80 2.76 -7.33
CA GLU A 174 6.63 1.90 -7.52
C GLU A 174 5.61 2.62 -8.40
N THR A 175 5.02 1.87 -9.33
CA THR A 175 3.83 2.30 -10.06
C THR A 175 2.74 1.24 -9.95
N ASP A 176 1.54 1.67 -9.59
CA ASP A 176 0.33 0.86 -9.54
C ASP A 176 -0.63 1.34 -10.65
N ASN A 177 -1.14 0.40 -11.46
CA ASN A 177 -2.10 0.69 -12.52
C ASN A 177 -3.55 0.27 -12.17
N SER A 178 -3.81 -0.04 -10.90
CA SER A 178 -5.16 -0.30 -10.41
C SER A 178 -6.09 0.89 -10.71
N ASN A 179 -7.30 0.56 -11.14
CA ASN A 179 -8.35 1.52 -11.49
C ASN A 179 -9.54 1.47 -10.49
N GLY A 180 -9.42 0.63 -9.44
CA GLY A 180 -10.46 0.42 -8.44
C GLY A 180 -11.71 -0.30 -8.95
N THR A 181 -11.69 -0.89 -10.15
CA THR A 181 -12.87 -1.55 -10.74
C THR A 181 -12.95 -3.05 -10.44
N GLY A 182 -12.04 -3.59 -9.62
CA GLY A 182 -11.97 -5.03 -9.34
C GLY A 182 -11.44 -5.88 -10.49
N GLU A 183 -10.77 -5.27 -11.47
CA GLU A 183 -10.05 -6.00 -12.50
C GLU A 183 -8.65 -6.38 -12.00
N ASP A 184 -8.10 -7.47 -12.52
CA ASP A 184 -6.69 -7.82 -12.32
C ASP A 184 -5.81 -6.65 -12.78
N TYR A 185 -4.78 -6.34 -12.00
CA TYR A 185 -3.91 -5.20 -12.24
C TYR A 185 -2.44 -5.57 -12.02
N GLN A 186 -1.54 -4.62 -12.25
CA GLN A 186 -0.11 -4.80 -12.08
C GLN A 186 0.49 -3.71 -11.21
N ILE A 187 1.37 -4.15 -10.30
CA ILE A 187 2.31 -3.28 -9.61
C ILE A 187 3.68 -3.52 -10.25
N ILE A 188 4.37 -2.44 -10.59
CA ILE A 188 5.72 -2.49 -11.15
C ILE A 188 6.66 -1.85 -10.14
N TRP A 189 7.59 -2.67 -9.64
CA TRP A 189 8.69 -2.26 -8.79
C TRP A 189 9.94 -2.05 -9.64
N THR A 190 10.56 -0.88 -9.50
CA THR A 190 11.79 -0.55 -10.21
C THR A 190 12.86 -0.11 -9.21
N TRP A 191 13.98 -0.82 -9.20
CA TRP A 191 15.19 -0.43 -8.47
C TRP A 191 16.23 0.09 -9.44
N THR A 192 16.79 1.26 -9.15
CA THR A 192 17.86 1.89 -9.92
C THR A 192 19.09 1.96 -9.04
N ALA A 193 20.05 1.07 -9.27
CA ALA A 193 21.34 1.08 -8.58
C ALA A 193 22.33 1.95 -9.38
N THR A 194 22.94 2.93 -8.73
CA THR A 194 23.91 3.85 -9.31
C THR A 194 25.21 3.79 -8.51
N ASP A 195 26.35 3.57 -9.17
CA ASP A 195 27.66 3.61 -8.51
C ASP A 195 28.20 5.04 -8.34
N ALA A 196 29.40 5.16 -7.78
CA ALA A 196 30.06 6.44 -7.55
C ALA A 196 30.49 7.17 -8.83
N CYS A 197 30.68 6.44 -9.93
CA CYS A 197 31.05 6.96 -11.24
C CYS A 197 29.84 7.28 -12.12
N GLY A 198 28.63 6.97 -11.65
CA GLY A 198 27.36 7.26 -12.30
C GLY A 198 26.88 6.18 -13.27
N ASN A 199 27.47 4.97 -13.26
CA ASN A 199 26.93 3.87 -14.04
C ASN A 199 25.70 3.30 -13.35
N ILE A 200 24.70 2.96 -14.15
CA ILE A 200 23.35 2.63 -13.67
C ILE A 200 22.96 1.21 -14.05
N LYS A 201 22.41 0.48 -13.08
CA LYS A 201 21.74 -0.80 -13.25
C LYS A 201 20.28 -0.69 -12.82
N GLU A 202 19.36 -0.93 -13.75
CA GLU A 202 17.94 -1.02 -13.46
C GLU A 202 17.48 -2.48 -13.34
N ILE A 203 16.69 -2.76 -12.30
CA ILE A 203 16.00 -4.02 -12.07
C ILE A 203 14.50 -3.73 -11.98
N ILE A 204 13.71 -4.47 -12.73
CA ILE A 204 12.26 -4.33 -12.77
C ILE A 204 11.64 -5.67 -12.36
N GLN A 205 10.72 -5.62 -11.40
CA GLN A 205 9.85 -6.74 -11.03
C GLN A 205 8.39 -6.38 -11.29
N THR A 206 7.68 -7.27 -11.98
CA THR A 206 6.25 -7.13 -12.24
C THR A 206 5.45 -8.04 -11.32
N LEU A 207 4.52 -7.46 -10.56
CA LEU A 207 3.57 -8.18 -9.74
C LEU A 207 2.25 -8.23 -10.50
N ASN A 208 1.84 -9.40 -10.95
CA ASN A 208 0.49 -9.60 -11.47
C ASN A 208 -0.44 -9.82 -10.29
N VAL A 209 -1.29 -8.84 -10.01
CA VAL A 209 -2.21 -8.86 -8.87
C VAL A 209 -3.57 -9.35 -9.35
N ILE A 210 -3.96 -10.51 -8.84
CA ILE A 210 -5.29 -11.09 -9.07
C ILE A 210 -6.27 -10.37 -8.14
N SER A 211 -7.33 -9.81 -8.72
CA SER A 211 -8.38 -9.17 -7.94
C SER A 211 -9.27 -10.22 -7.27
N GLU A 212 -9.71 -9.91 -6.06
CA GLU A 212 -10.63 -10.73 -5.29
C GLU A 212 -11.83 -9.87 -4.90
N ASP A 213 -13.02 -10.46 -5.00
CA ASP A 213 -14.26 -9.88 -4.51
C ASP A 213 -14.70 -10.67 -3.28
N PHE A 214 -14.70 -10.01 -2.13
CA PHE A 214 -15.16 -10.61 -0.88
C PHE A 214 -16.67 -10.40 -0.76
N VAL A 215 -17.44 -11.48 -0.91
CA VAL A 215 -18.90 -11.44 -0.80
C VAL A 215 -19.34 -11.78 0.62
N VAL A 216 -20.09 -10.86 1.24
CA VAL A 216 -20.85 -11.09 2.49
C VAL A 216 -22.32 -11.18 2.13
N GLU A 217 -22.99 -12.26 2.51
CA GLU A 217 -24.40 -12.49 2.23
C GLU A 217 -25.27 -12.17 3.45
N GLU A 218 -26.28 -11.33 3.25
CA GLU A 218 -27.31 -11.00 4.23
C GLU A 218 -28.69 -11.38 3.67
N GLU A 219 -29.56 -11.92 4.52
CA GLU A 219 -30.91 -12.34 4.13
C GLU A 219 -31.94 -11.79 5.11
N ASP A 220 -33.05 -11.26 4.58
CA ASP A 220 -34.20 -10.86 5.39
C ASP A 220 -35.51 -11.11 4.64
N ALA A 221 -36.61 -11.17 5.39
CA ALA A 221 -37.96 -11.31 4.86
C ALA A 221 -38.83 -10.13 5.32
N LYS A 222 -39.39 -9.40 4.37
CA LYS A 222 -40.22 -8.22 4.62
C LYS A 222 -41.60 -8.36 4.02
N CYS A 223 -42.56 -7.72 4.65
CA CYS A 223 -43.88 -7.59 4.08
C CYS A 223 -43.91 -6.55 2.98
N PHE A 224 -44.73 -6.78 1.95
CA PHE A 224 -44.96 -5.80 0.90
C PHE A 224 -45.48 -4.44 1.42
N ASN A 225 -46.06 -4.40 2.62
CA ASN A 225 -46.61 -3.21 3.26
C ASN A 225 -45.81 -2.70 4.48
N ASP A 226 -44.58 -3.20 4.71
CA ASP A 226 -43.70 -2.72 5.79
C ASP A 226 -43.14 -1.30 5.54
N GLY A 227 -43.35 -0.76 4.35
CA GLY A 227 -42.86 0.56 3.93
C GLY A 227 -41.53 0.47 3.20
N LEU A 228 -40.87 1.63 3.04
CA LEU A 228 -39.58 1.73 2.38
C LEU A 228 -38.50 1.01 3.19
N ILE A 229 -37.66 0.24 2.51
CA ILE A 229 -36.54 -0.49 3.10
C ILE A 229 -35.26 0.29 2.78
N ASP A 230 -34.51 0.65 3.81
CA ASP A 230 -33.16 1.21 3.66
C ASP A 230 -32.14 0.07 3.61
N LEU A 231 -31.48 -0.12 2.46
CA LEU A 231 -30.52 -1.20 2.29
C LEU A 231 -29.23 -0.97 3.11
N PHE A 232 -28.94 0.27 3.53
CA PHE A 232 -27.79 0.56 4.38
C PHE A 232 -27.94 -0.04 5.78
N ASP A 233 -29.15 -0.36 6.24
CA ASP A 233 -29.41 -1.02 7.53
C ASP A 233 -28.85 -2.46 7.58
N TYR A 234 -28.51 -3.06 6.43
CA TYR A 234 -27.93 -4.40 6.33
C TYR A 234 -26.41 -4.39 6.17
N LEU A 235 -25.77 -3.21 6.14
CA LEU A 235 -24.32 -3.10 6.15
C LEU A 235 -23.80 -3.10 7.60
N ASP A 236 -22.54 -3.48 7.78
CA ASP A 236 -21.85 -3.37 9.07
C ASP A 236 -21.85 -1.89 9.54
N ASP A 237 -22.05 -1.62 10.83
CA ASP A 237 -22.04 -0.26 11.41
C ASP A 237 -20.73 0.53 11.14
N THR A 238 -19.66 -0.18 10.76
CA THR A 238 -18.35 0.39 10.39
C THR A 238 -18.12 0.48 8.88
N ALA A 239 -19.08 0.04 8.06
CA ALA A 239 -18.99 0.05 6.61
C ALA A 239 -18.89 1.48 6.06
N ASP A 240 -18.00 1.65 5.09
CA ASP A 240 -17.90 2.90 4.33
C ASP A 240 -19.11 3.01 3.40
N THR A 241 -19.87 4.10 3.52
CA THR A 241 -21.09 4.33 2.73
C THR A 241 -20.83 5.01 1.38
N SER A 242 -19.58 5.08 0.91
CA SER A 242 -19.21 5.66 -0.39
C SER A 242 -19.28 4.69 -1.57
N GLY A 243 -19.49 3.40 -1.33
CA GLY A 243 -19.77 2.40 -2.34
C GLY A 243 -21.11 2.59 -3.05
N THR A 244 -21.41 1.69 -3.97
CA THR A 244 -22.59 1.78 -4.85
C THR A 244 -23.47 0.56 -4.73
N TRP A 245 -24.78 0.78 -4.62
CA TRP A 245 -25.78 -0.27 -4.73
C TRP A 245 -26.10 -0.59 -6.19
N THR A 246 -26.25 -1.88 -6.50
CA THR A 246 -26.73 -2.39 -7.77
C THR A 246 -27.78 -3.47 -7.54
N VAL A 247 -28.72 -3.62 -8.49
CA VAL A 247 -29.71 -4.69 -8.47
C VAL A 247 -29.10 -5.91 -9.17
N VAL A 248 -28.88 -6.99 -8.42
CA VAL A 248 -28.32 -8.25 -8.95
C VAL A 248 -29.44 -9.12 -9.53
N SER A 249 -30.57 -9.18 -8.83
CA SER A 249 -31.74 -9.98 -9.21
C SER A 249 -33.05 -9.31 -8.79
N GLY A 250 -34.11 -9.56 -9.56
CA GLY A 250 -35.42 -8.94 -9.38
C GLY A 250 -35.66 -7.75 -10.30
N ASN A 251 -36.89 -7.56 -10.77
CA ASN A 251 -37.25 -6.44 -11.64
C ASN A 251 -37.66 -5.22 -10.80
N THR A 252 -36.67 -4.47 -10.32
CA THR A 252 -36.87 -3.27 -9.50
C THR A 252 -35.84 -2.19 -9.81
N THR A 253 -36.06 -1.01 -9.24
CA THR A 253 -35.11 0.09 -9.21
C THR A 253 -34.98 0.58 -7.77
N ILE A 254 -33.78 0.97 -7.39
CA ILE A 254 -33.48 1.59 -6.09
C ILE A 254 -32.97 3.00 -6.32
N GLU A 255 -33.33 3.92 -5.43
CA GLU A 255 -32.85 5.30 -5.43
C GLU A 255 -32.15 5.54 -4.10
N ASP A 256 -30.87 5.93 -4.14
CA ASP A 256 -30.04 6.18 -2.95
C ASP A 256 -30.06 5.05 -1.91
N GLY A 257 -30.06 3.78 -2.36
CA GLY A 257 -30.08 2.61 -1.48
C GLY A 257 -31.45 2.31 -0.86
N ILE A 258 -32.50 3.01 -1.27
CA ILE A 258 -33.87 2.77 -0.80
C ILE A 258 -34.61 1.85 -1.77
N PHE A 259 -35.19 0.78 -1.22
CA PHE A 259 -36.03 -0.19 -1.94
C PHE A 259 -37.49 -0.03 -1.50
N ASP A 260 -38.41 0.03 -2.48
CA ASP A 260 -39.86 0.12 -2.24
C ASP A 260 -40.57 -1.20 -2.59
N PRO A 261 -40.96 -2.02 -1.59
CA PRO A 261 -41.71 -3.25 -1.81
C PRO A 261 -43.09 -3.08 -2.45
N LEU A 262 -43.69 -1.87 -2.41
CA LEU A 262 -45.03 -1.63 -2.98
C LEU A 262 -45.03 -1.58 -4.51
N GLU A 263 -43.88 -1.30 -5.12
CA GLU A 263 -43.73 -1.13 -6.56
C GLU A 263 -43.28 -2.43 -7.27
N VAL A 264 -43.22 -3.55 -6.54
CA VAL A 264 -42.72 -4.83 -7.04
C VAL A 264 -43.65 -6.00 -6.73
N GLU A 265 -43.43 -7.14 -7.39
CA GLU A 265 -44.18 -8.38 -7.14
C GLU A 265 -43.60 -9.15 -5.93
N LEU A 266 -44.37 -10.04 -5.33
CA LEU A 266 -43.87 -10.93 -4.26
C LEU A 266 -42.76 -11.86 -4.81
N GLY A 267 -41.73 -12.10 -4.01
CA GLY A 267 -40.57 -12.92 -4.37
C GLY A 267 -39.26 -12.35 -3.84
N ASP A 268 -38.15 -12.93 -4.29
CA ASP A 268 -36.80 -12.59 -3.84
C ASP A 268 -36.17 -11.49 -4.70
N TYR A 269 -35.58 -10.50 -4.04
CA TYR A 269 -34.81 -9.42 -4.64
C TYR A 269 -33.41 -9.39 -4.05
N THR A 270 -32.38 -9.42 -4.90
CA THR A 270 -30.98 -9.42 -4.46
C THR A 270 -30.30 -8.13 -4.91
N PHE A 271 -29.66 -7.46 -3.96
CA PHE A 271 -28.94 -6.21 -4.15
C PHE A 271 -27.47 -6.41 -3.77
N ALA A 272 -26.55 -5.81 -4.51
CA ALA A 272 -25.12 -5.82 -4.19
C ALA A 272 -24.64 -4.42 -3.87
N TYR A 273 -24.02 -4.26 -2.71
CA TYR A 273 -23.26 -3.07 -2.33
C TYR A 273 -21.78 -3.34 -2.52
N THR A 274 -21.19 -2.77 -3.56
CA THR A 274 -19.76 -2.95 -3.86
C THR A 274 -18.99 -1.71 -3.45
N MET A 275 -17.91 -1.91 -2.70
CA MET A 275 -16.99 -0.86 -2.26
C MET A 275 -15.53 -1.26 -2.49
N PRO A 276 -14.64 -0.30 -2.79
CA PRO A 276 -13.20 -0.53 -2.75
C PRO A 276 -12.74 -0.79 -1.31
N GLU A 277 -11.97 -1.84 -1.09
CA GLU A 277 -11.26 -2.10 0.17
C GLU A 277 -9.76 -2.18 -0.13
N GLY A 278 -9.06 -1.04 0.02
CA GLY A 278 -7.70 -0.90 -0.49
C GLY A 278 -7.68 -1.05 -2.01
N ASN A 279 -6.95 -2.05 -2.50
CA ASN A 279 -6.89 -2.40 -3.92
C ASN A 279 -7.74 -3.64 -4.29
N CYS A 280 -8.58 -4.13 -3.36
CA CYS A 280 -9.57 -5.18 -3.61
C CYS A 280 -10.98 -4.60 -3.73
N LEU A 281 -11.95 -5.44 -4.09
CA LEU A 281 -13.36 -5.16 -3.91
C LEU A 281 -13.94 -5.96 -2.74
N LYS A 282 -14.87 -5.33 -2.04
CA LYS A 282 -15.74 -5.98 -1.08
C LYS A 282 -17.17 -5.74 -1.49
N THR A 283 -17.93 -6.81 -1.60
CA THR A 283 -19.35 -6.78 -1.96
C THR A 283 -20.19 -7.33 -0.82
N THR A 284 -21.24 -6.62 -0.43
CA THR A 284 -22.29 -7.16 0.45
C THR A 284 -23.52 -7.44 -0.41
N GLU A 285 -23.93 -8.69 -0.51
CA GLU A 285 -25.15 -9.10 -1.19
C GLU A 285 -26.28 -9.22 -0.16
N VAL A 286 -27.36 -8.46 -0.36
CA VAL A 286 -28.55 -8.47 0.48
C VAL A 286 -29.70 -9.06 -0.33
N THR A 287 -30.20 -10.21 0.12
CA THR A 287 -31.41 -10.84 -0.43
C THR A 287 -32.61 -10.54 0.47
N ILE A 288 -33.64 -9.94 -0.11
CA ILE A 288 -34.90 -9.63 0.58
C ILE A 288 -36.03 -10.42 -0.05
N GLU A 289 -36.64 -11.32 0.72
CA GLU A 289 -37.89 -11.99 0.36
C GLU A 289 -39.08 -11.06 0.66
N ILE A 290 -39.83 -10.66 -0.38
CA ILE A 290 -41.07 -9.90 -0.23
C ILE A 290 -42.26 -10.86 -0.26
N ASN A 291 -43.00 -10.92 0.85
CA ASN A 291 -44.17 -11.79 1.01
C ASN A 291 -45.41 -11.05 1.52
N ASP A 292 -46.55 -11.75 1.53
CA ASP A 292 -47.82 -11.29 2.09
C ASP A 292 -48.15 -11.95 3.45
N GLU A 293 -47.20 -12.68 4.03
CA GLU A 293 -47.34 -13.39 5.32
C GLU A 293 -47.13 -12.47 6.53
N CYS A 294 -47.68 -11.26 6.46
CA CYS A 294 -47.65 -10.32 7.56
C CYS A 294 -48.48 -10.87 8.71
N ILE A 295 -47.83 -11.15 9.83
CA ILE A 295 -48.52 -11.53 11.06
C ILE A 295 -49.51 -10.41 11.39
N GLU A 296 -50.80 -10.64 11.12
CA GLU A 296 -51.86 -9.76 11.59
C GLU A 296 -51.78 -9.69 13.12
N LEU A 297 -51.74 -8.45 13.63
CA LEU A 297 -51.67 -8.13 15.05
C LEU A 297 -52.64 -9.01 15.89
N PRO A 298 -52.25 -9.42 17.12
CA PRO A 298 -52.86 -10.52 17.89
C PRO A 298 -54.26 -10.27 18.46
N CYS A 299 -55.01 -9.29 17.95
CA CYS A 299 -56.28 -8.82 18.51
C CYS A 299 -57.51 -9.40 17.81
N GLY A 300 -57.38 -10.51 17.09
CA GLY A 300 -58.51 -11.23 16.51
C GLY A 300 -59.45 -11.80 17.57
N VAL A 301 -60.74 -11.89 17.24
CA VAL A 301 -61.85 -12.36 18.10
C VAL A 301 -61.63 -13.71 18.79
N ASP A 302 -60.73 -14.54 18.27
CA ASP A 302 -60.42 -15.88 18.78
C ASP A 302 -59.46 -15.87 19.99
N SER A 303 -58.92 -14.71 20.37
CA SER A 303 -57.95 -14.58 21.46
C SER A 303 -58.59 -14.39 22.86
N PHE A 304 -59.89 -14.11 22.94
CA PHE A 304 -60.57 -13.83 24.22
C PHE A 304 -61.21 -15.07 24.84
N LYS A 305 -61.05 -15.23 26.15
CA LYS A 305 -61.74 -16.27 26.93
C LYS A 305 -62.60 -15.60 28.00
N ILE A 306 -63.91 -15.86 27.94
CA ILE A 306 -64.90 -15.34 28.90
C ILE A 306 -65.35 -16.49 29.80
N SER A 307 -65.31 -16.29 31.12
CA SER A 307 -65.81 -17.25 32.11
C SER A 307 -67.27 -17.63 31.82
N LYS A 308 -67.56 -18.93 31.81
CA LYS A 308 -68.93 -19.47 31.67
C LYS A 308 -69.57 -19.85 33.01
N ALA A 309 -68.78 -19.87 34.07
CA ALA A 309 -69.22 -20.16 35.43
C ALA A 309 -68.50 -19.27 36.45
N VAL A 310 -69.19 -18.93 37.53
CA VAL A 310 -68.62 -18.28 38.73
C VAL A 310 -69.03 -19.09 39.96
N THR A 311 -68.07 -19.46 40.78
CA THR A 311 -68.23 -20.19 42.04
C THR A 311 -67.47 -19.46 43.14
N PRO A 312 -68.06 -18.44 43.78
CA PRO A 312 -67.35 -17.54 44.68
C PRO A 312 -67.17 -18.16 46.07
N ASN A 313 -66.34 -19.19 46.18
CA ASN A 313 -66.10 -19.98 47.38
C ASN A 313 -64.71 -19.76 47.99
N GLY A 314 -63.85 -18.96 47.33
CA GLY A 314 -62.52 -18.60 47.80
C GLY A 314 -61.48 -19.71 47.62
N ASP A 315 -61.71 -20.68 46.73
CA ASP A 315 -60.76 -21.74 46.42
C ASP A 315 -59.74 -21.36 45.33
N GLY A 316 -59.86 -20.15 44.77
CA GLY A 316 -59.01 -19.62 43.71
C GLY A 316 -59.46 -19.99 42.30
N PHE A 317 -60.51 -20.79 42.12
CA PHE A 317 -60.99 -21.26 40.82
C PHE A 317 -62.40 -20.73 40.52
N ASN A 318 -62.52 -19.98 39.42
CA ASN A 318 -63.78 -19.34 38.99
C ASN A 318 -64.44 -18.48 40.09
N ASP A 319 -63.65 -17.93 41.02
CA ASP A 319 -64.18 -17.05 42.08
C ASP A 319 -64.80 -15.76 41.53
N PHE A 320 -64.33 -15.33 40.35
CA PHE A 320 -64.75 -14.13 39.64
C PHE A 320 -65.14 -14.45 38.19
N PHE A 321 -65.97 -13.60 37.59
CA PHE A 321 -66.21 -13.62 36.15
C PHE A 321 -64.99 -13.02 35.46
N GLU A 322 -64.20 -13.82 34.77
CA GLU A 322 -62.93 -13.38 34.18
C GLU A 322 -63.02 -13.29 32.66
N ILE A 323 -62.50 -12.19 32.13
CA ILE A 323 -62.28 -12.00 30.70
C ILE A 323 -60.76 -11.94 30.50
N SER A 324 -60.22 -13.01 29.91
CA SER A 324 -58.78 -13.19 29.62
C SER A 324 -58.47 -12.87 28.15
N GLY A 325 -57.22 -12.48 27.85
CA GLY A 325 -56.74 -12.13 26.50
C GLY A 325 -56.74 -10.63 26.20
N VAL A 326 -57.65 -9.88 26.83
CA VAL A 326 -57.85 -8.42 26.68
C VAL A 326 -56.77 -7.52 27.27
N LYS A 327 -56.03 -8.00 28.28
CA LYS A 327 -55.12 -7.14 29.09
C LYS A 327 -53.91 -6.62 28.32
N LYS A 328 -53.50 -7.31 27.23
CA LYS A 328 -52.37 -6.89 26.39
C LYS A 328 -52.71 -5.74 25.44
N CYS A 329 -54.00 -5.47 25.22
CA CYS A 329 -54.48 -4.55 24.20
C CYS A 329 -55.00 -3.21 24.77
N GLY A 330 -55.04 -3.06 26.10
CA GLY A 330 -55.46 -1.81 26.76
C GLY A 330 -56.95 -1.47 26.60
N PHE A 331 -57.79 -2.39 26.13
CA PHE A 331 -59.20 -2.13 25.92
C PHE A 331 -59.96 -1.87 27.21
N ILE A 332 -60.92 -0.94 27.13
CA ILE A 332 -61.90 -0.68 28.18
C ILE A 332 -63.07 -1.64 27.99
N ILE A 333 -63.37 -2.42 29.04
CA ILE A 333 -64.42 -3.44 29.00
C ILE A 333 -65.63 -2.93 29.75
N GLU A 334 -66.76 -2.86 29.07
CA GLU A 334 -68.06 -2.65 29.68
C GLU A 334 -68.76 -4.00 29.86
N LEU A 335 -69.16 -4.29 31.09
CA LEU A 335 -69.80 -5.54 31.48
C LEU A 335 -71.17 -5.26 32.04
N GLN A 336 -72.17 -5.95 31.51
CA GLN A 336 -73.52 -6.02 32.05
C GLN A 336 -73.90 -7.47 32.32
N ILE A 337 -74.51 -7.76 33.48
CA ILE A 337 -75.03 -9.08 33.82
C ILE A 337 -76.52 -8.97 34.13
N PHE A 338 -77.29 -9.91 33.57
CA PHE A 338 -78.73 -9.97 33.63
C PHE A 338 -79.20 -11.25 34.31
N ASN A 339 -80.30 -11.15 35.06
CA ASN A 339 -81.05 -12.33 35.51
C ASN A 339 -81.84 -12.97 34.34
N ARG A 340 -82.40 -14.16 34.57
CA ARG A 340 -83.20 -14.90 33.57
C ARG A 340 -84.45 -14.18 33.03
N TYR A 341 -84.85 -13.05 33.62
CA TYR A 341 -85.99 -12.24 33.22
C TYR A 341 -85.58 -10.96 32.49
N GLY A 342 -84.29 -10.77 32.19
CA GLY A 342 -83.77 -9.58 31.52
C GLY A 342 -83.53 -8.38 32.42
N GLY A 343 -83.58 -8.55 33.75
CA GLY A 343 -83.23 -7.47 34.69
C GLY A 343 -81.73 -7.40 34.95
N ILE A 344 -81.14 -6.21 34.87
CA ILE A 344 -79.72 -5.96 35.17
C ILE A 344 -79.46 -6.19 36.67
N ILE A 345 -78.43 -6.95 36.98
CA ILE A 345 -77.99 -7.29 38.35
C ILE A 345 -76.57 -6.81 38.65
N PHE A 346 -75.76 -6.55 37.63
CA PHE A 346 -74.42 -5.96 37.70
C PHE A 346 -74.15 -5.16 36.41
N GLU A 347 -73.51 -4.00 36.53
CA GLU A 347 -73.12 -3.16 35.39
C GLU A 347 -71.88 -2.33 35.77
N THR A 348 -70.89 -2.29 34.89
CA THR A 348 -69.72 -1.40 34.99
C THR A 348 -69.16 -1.06 33.62
N LYS A 349 -68.62 0.14 33.47
CA LYS A 349 -68.04 0.65 32.22
C LYS A 349 -66.54 0.36 32.06
N ASN A 350 -65.89 -0.11 33.12
CA ASN A 350 -64.47 -0.47 33.08
C ASN A 350 -64.21 -1.66 33.99
N TYR A 351 -64.66 -2.82 33.56
CA TYR A 351 -64.63 -4.05 34.34
C TYR A 351 -63.20 -4.52 34.62
N GLN A 352 -62.91 -4.84 35.88
CA GLN A 352 -61.56 -5.19 36.34
C GLN A 352 -61.41 -6.69 36.68
N ASN A 353 -62.26 -7.57 36.14
CA ASN A 353 -62.30 -9.00 36.47
C ASN A 353 -62.54 -9.28 37.98
N ASP A 354 -63.38 -8.47 38.61
CA ASP A 354 -63.58 -8.44 40.07
C ASP A 354 -65.02 -8.78 40.52
N TRP A 355 -65.92 -9.16 39.60
CA TRP A 355 -67.28 -9.54 39.96
C TRP A 355 -67.37 -11.00 40.38
N ASN A 356 -67.88 -11.23 41.60
CA ASN A 356 -67.95 -12.54 42.25
C ASN A 356 -69.39 -12.97 42.59
N GLY A 357 -70.38 -12.57 41.79
CA GLY A 357 -71.79 -12.90 42.06
C GLY A 357 -72.51 -11.97 43.04
N SER A 358 -71.99 -10.77 43.29
CA SER A 358 -72.65 -9.76 44.12
C SER A 358 -73.78 -9.03 43.38
N SER A 359 -74.82 -8.61 44.11
CA SER A 359 -75.94 -7.84 43.54
C SER A 359 -75.75 -6.33 43.74
N ILE A 360 -76.28 -5.51 42.81
CA ILE A 360 -76.25 -4.03 42.88
C ILE A 360 -76.98 -3.43 44.11
N ARG A 361 -77.87 -4.17 44.79
CA ARG A 361 -78.68 -3.63 45.90
C ARG A 361 -78.23 -4.19 47.25
N SER A 362 -77.36 -3.45 47.94
CA SER A 362 -77.16 -3.61 49.38
C SER A 362 -78.45 -3.29 50.13
N SER A 363 -79.21 -4.33 50.48
CA SER A 363 -80.41 -4.22 51.31
C SER A 363 -80.37 -5.26 52.42
N ILE A 364 -79.75 -4.86 53.54
CA ILE A 364 -80.00 -5.28 54.93
C ILE A 364 -80.30 -6.78 55.12
N GLY A 365 -79.25 -7.55 55.37
CA GLY A 365 -79.31 -8.97 55.77
C GLY A 365 -78.20 -9.76 55.07
N GLU A 366 -77.44 -10.55 55.81
CA GLU A 366 -76.19 -11.23 55.40
C GLU A 366 -76.32 -12.25 54.25
N ALA A 367 -76.67 -11.79 53.05
CA ALA A 367 -76.54 -12.54 51.81
C ALA A 367 -76.30 -11.57 50.63
N ASP A 368 -75.12 -10.94 50.58
CA ASP A 368 -74.69 -10.06 49.46
C ASP A 368 -74.47 -10.80 48.12
N LYS A 369 -74.87 -12.08 48.04
CA LYS A 369 -74.66 -12.97 46.90
C LYS A 369 -75.98 -13.33 46.24
N LEU A 370 -75.93 -13.35 44.91
CA LEU A 370 -77.05 -13.76 44.10
C LEU A 370 -77.33 -15.27 44.22
N PRO A 371 -78.58 -15.71 44.09
CA PRO A 371 -78.94 -17.13 44.15
C PRO A 371 -78.25 -17.97 43.07
N ASN A 372 -78.15 -19.27 43.34
CA ASN A 372 -77.77 -20.26 42.34
C ASN A 372 -78.67 -20.20 41.10
N GLY A 373 -78.05 -20.11 39.92
CA GLY A 373 -78.80 -20.12 38.68
C GLY A 373 -78.03 -19.65 37.45
N THR A 374 -78.73 -19.66 36.31
CA THR A 374 -78.23 -19.13 35.05
C THR A 374 -78.55 -17.64 34.94
N TYR A 375 -77.51 -16.87 34.66
CA TYR A 375 -77.48 -15.46 34.34
C TYR A 375 -77.00 -15.29 32.89
N TYR A 376 -77.05 -14.07 32.37
CA TYR A 376 -76.58 -13.75 31.04
C TYR A 376 -75.67 -12.54 31.10
N TYR A 377 -74.57 -12.55 30.35
CA TYR A 377 -73.68 -11.41 30.25
C TYR A 377 -73.79 -10.73 28.88
N VAL A 378 -73.49 -9.44 28.87
CA VAL A 378 -73.16 -8.66 27.69
C VAL A 378 -71.81 -7.99 27.96
N VAL A 379 -70.83 -8.27 27.10
CA VAL A 379 -69.48 -7.70 27.14
C VAL A 379 -69.31 -6.82 25.92
N ILE A 380 -69.01 -5.55 26.15
CA ILE A 380 -68.72 -4.57 25.12
C ILE A 380 -67.26 -4.17 25.29
N ILE A 381 -66.47 -4.31 24.23
CA ILE A 381 -65.06 -3.92 24.21
C ILE A 381 -65.00 -2.61 23.45
N GLN A 382 -64.75 -1.49 24.15
CA GLN A 382 -64.75 -0.16 23.54
C GLN A 382 -63.66 -0.05 22.47
N ASP A 383 -64.00 0.62 21.37
CA ASP A 383 -63.10 0.91 20.23
C ASP A 383 -62.47 -0.33 19.57
N SER A 384 -63.00 -1.53 19.82
CA SER A 384 -62.51 -2.78 19.22
C SER A 384 -63.07 -3.06 17.83
N GLY A 385 -64.14 -2.37 17.42
CA GLY A 385 -64.88 -2.69 16.18
C GLY A 385 -65.71 -3.98 16.24
N LEU A 386 -65.74 -4.67 17.39
CA LEU A 386 -66.48 -5.91 17.59
C LEU A 386 -67.92 -5.68 18.02
N ASP A 387 -68.83 -6.54 17.55
CA ASP A 387 -70.20 -6.59 18.06
C ASP A 387 -70.22 -7.01 19.55
N PRO A 388 -71.20 -6.55 20.35
CA PRO A 388 -71.35 -6.95 21.75
C PRO A 388 -71.39 -8.48 21.92
N ILE A 389 -70.52 -9.01 22.77
CA ILE A 389 -70.41 -10.45 23.03
C ILE A 389 -71.40 -10.83 24.11
N THR A 390 -72.27 -11.79 23.84
CA THR A 390 -73.30 -12.22 24.80
C THR A 390 -73.27 -13.72 25.05
N GLY A 391 -73.65 -14.15 26.24
CA GLY A 391 -73.66 -15.57 26.57
C GLY A 391 -74.28 -15.90 27.94
N PRO A 392 -74.57 -17.18 28.18
CA PRO A 392 -75.02 -17.64 29.49
C PRO A 392 -73.85 -17.72 30.48
N LEU A 393 -74.15 -17.43 31.74
CA LEU A 393 -73.25 -17.50 32.88
C LEU A 393 -73.90 -18.31 34.00
N TYR A 394 -73.25 -19.37 34.46
CA TYR A 394 -73.73 -20.12 35.63
C TYR A 394 -73.13 -19.57 36.92
N LEU A 395 -73.97 -19.17 37.87
CA LEU A 395 -73.52 -18.79 39.22
C LEU A 395 -73.84 -19.92 40.19
N GLY A 396 -72.77 -20.49 40.78
CA GLY A 396 -72.82 -21.55 41.79
C GLY A 396 -72.32 -21.04 43.14
N THR A 397 -73.21 -20.49 43.97
CA THR A 397 -72.99 -20.23 45.39
C THR A 397 -73.17 -21.52 46.21
N LYS A 398 -72.18 -21.83 47.06
CA LYS A 398 -72.22 -22.94 48.00
C LYS A 398 -72.55 -22.44 49.39
#